data_AF-A0A6I3DBM3-F1
#
_entry.id   AF-A0A6I3DBM3-F1
#
_cell.length_a   1.000
_cell.length_b   1.000
_cell.length_c   1.000
_cell.angle_alpha   90.00
_cell.angle_beta   90.00
_cell.angle_gamma   90.00
#
_symmetry.space_group_name_H-M   'P 1'
#
loop_
_entity.id
_entity.type
_entity.pdbx_description
1 polymer ?
#
loop_
_entity_poly.entity_id
_entity_poly.type
_entity_poly.pdbx_seq_one_letter_code
_entity_poly.pdbx_strand_id
1 'polypeptide(L)' 'MERSVKITHVNLNDGVVEGLRLTDAPVFSVQHHPEAGPGPHESSYLFEEFTTLMTEVR' A
#
# COMPACT_ATOMS: atom_id res chain seq x y z
N MET A 1 -14.96 -14.27 10.04
CA MET A 1 -15.29 -13.59 8.77
C MET A 1 -13.96 -13.20 8.16
N GLU A 2 -13.53 -13.95 7.14
CA GLU A 2 -12.32 -13.61 6.39
C GLU A 2 -12.65 -12.39 5.52
N ARG A 3 -11.85 -11.33 5.62
CA ARG A 3 -11.97 -10.18 4.72
C ARG A 3 -11.27 -10.52 3.41
N SER A 4 -11.83 -10.06 2.28
CA SER A 4 -11.23 -10.31 0.98
C SER A 4 -10.10 -9.30 0.71
N VAL A 5 -8.96 -9.81 0.25
CA VAL A 5 -7.71 -9.06 0.10
C VAL A 5 -7.15 -9.24 -1.31
N LYS A 6 -6.59 -8.19 -1.88
CA LYS A 6 -5.80 -8.22 -3.12
C LYS A 6 -4.34 -7.92 -2.82
N ILE A 7 -3.45 -8.68 -3.46
CA ILE A 7 -2.02 -8.36 -3.52
C ILE A 7 -1.83 -7.17 -4.47
N THR A 8 -1.12 -6.15 -4.02
CA THR A 8 -0.86 -4.94 -4.82
C THR A 8 0.59 -4.80 -5.25
N HIS A 9 1.53 -5.33 -4.46
CA HIS A 9 2.96 -5.28 -4.75
C HIS A 9 3.60 -6.63 -4.44
N VAL A 10 4.56 -7.01 -5.26
CA VAL A 10 5.34 -8.24 -5.13
C VAL A 10 6.80 -7.87 -5.37
N ASN A 11 7.69 -8.38 -4.52
CA ASN A 11 9.12 -8.19 -4.67
C ASN A 11 9.61 -8.89 -5.94
N LEU A 12 10.36 -8.17 -6.78
CA LEU A 12 10.83 -8.71 -8.06
C LEU A 12 11.99 -9.72 -7.93
N ASN A 13 12.69 -9.75 -6.79
CA ASN A 13 13.82 -10.65 -6.58
C ASN A 13 13.38 -12.06 -6.17
N ASP A 14 12.36 -12.17 -5.30
CA ASP A 14 12.00 -13.44 -4.65
C ASP A 14 10.48 -13.73 -4.65
N GLY A 15 9.65 -12.82 -5.15
CA GLY A 15 8.22 -13.02 -5.25
C GLY A 15 7.45 -12.87 -3.93
N VAL A 16 8.06 -12.37 -2.85
CA VAL A 16 7.33 -12.14 -1.60
C VAL A 16 6.34 -10.97 -1.74
N VAL A 17 5.24 -11.05 -0.99
CA VAL A 17 4.21 -9.99 -1.01
C VAL A 17 4.73 -8.75 -0.31
N GLU A 18 4.59 -7.59 -0.96
CA GLU A 18 4.99 -6.29 -0.41
C GLU A 18 3.84 -5.31 -0.24
N GLY A 19 2.62 -5.66 -0.67
CA GLY A 19 1.49 -4.77 -0.54
C GLY A 19 0.16 -5.51 -0.58
N LEU A 20 -0.76 -5.05 0.26
CA LEU A 20 -2.10 -5.60 0.40
C LEU A 20 -3.14 -4.48 0.34
N ARG A 21 -4.32 -4.81 -0.17
CA ARG A 21 -5.51 -3.95 -0.14
C ARG A 21 -6.74 -4.76 0.19
N LEU A 22 -7.55 -4.26 1.12
CA LEU A 22 -8.87 -4.84 1.38
C LEU A 22 -9.82 -4.49 0.23
N THR A 23 -10.66 -5.44 -0.17
CA THR A 23 -11.66 -5.20 -1.24
C THR A 23 -12.96 -4.63 -0.71
N ASP A 24 -13.17 -4.70 0.60
CA ASP A 24 -14.41 -4.35 1.30
C ASP A 24 -14.26 -3.14 2.24
N ALA A 25 -13.07 -2.52 2.28
CA ALA A 25 -12.78 -1.35 3.08
C ALA A 25 -11.64 -0.51 2.44
N PRO A 26 -11.61 0.81 2.68
CA PRO A 26 -10.56 1.72 2.17
C PRO A 26 -9.27 1.57 2.99
N VAL A 27 -8.67 0.39 2.94
CA VAL A 27 -7.50 0.01 3.74
C VAL A 27 -6.47 -0.63 2.83
N PHE A 28 -5.23 -0.17 2.94
CA PHE A 28 -4.08 -0.77 2.30
C PHE A 28 -2.86 -0.75 3.23
N SER A 29 -1.86 -1.56 2.91
CA SER A 29 -0.55 -1.52 3.55
C SER A 29 0.55 -1.85 2.54
N VAL A 30 1.77 -1.44 2.87
CA VAL A 30 3.00 -1.82 2.17
C VAL A 30 4.05 -2.32 3.16
N GLN A 31 4.95 -3.18 2.70
CA GLN A 31 6.05 -3.74 3.50
C GLN A 31 7.30 -2.84 3.46
N HIS A 32 7.52 -2.11 2.37
CA HIS A 32 8.65 -1.20 2.21
C HIS A 32 8.39 0.17 2.87
N HIS A 33 9.41 1.02 2.85
CA HIS A 33 9.41 2.35 3.44
C HIS A 33 9.07 3.43 2.38
N PRO A 34 7.80 3.83 2.22
CA PRO A 34 7.41 4.83 1.23
C PRO A 34 8.00 6.22 1.48
N GLU A 35 8.39 6.51 2.73
CA GLU A 35 8.99 7.76 3.18
C GLU A 35 10.45 7.92 2.73
N ALA A 36 11.11 6.81 2.40
CA ALA A 36 12.55 6.74 2.14
C ALA A 36 13.40 7.33 3.29
N GLY A 37 14.64 7.73 3.00
CA GLY A 37 15.54 8.36 3.98
C GLY A 37 16.42 7.38 4.78
N PRO A 38 17.44 6.75 4.15
CA PRO A 38 17.86 6.88 2.76
C PRO A 38 17.05 6.01 1.80
N GLY A 39 17.11 6.29 0.50
CA GLY A 39 16.43 5.49 -0.52
C GLY A 39 15.77 6.35 -1.59
N PRO A 40 15.20 5.72 -2.62
CA PRO A 40 14.59 6.42 -3.72
C PRO A 40 13.10 6.72 -3.41
N HIS A 41 12.51 7.72 -4.06
CA HIS A 41 11.22 8.31 -3.67
C HIS A 41 10.02 7.81 -4.51
N GLU A 42 10.18 6.75 -5.29
CA GLU A 42 9.17 6.26 -6.23
C GLU A 42 7.87 5.81 -5.54
N SER A 43 7.92 5.41 -4.27
CA SER A 43 6.77 4.97 -3.47
C SER A 43 6.05 6.10 -2.71
N SER A 44 6.49 7.36 -2.86
CA SER A 44 5.91 8.50 -2.13
C SER A 44 4.43 8.79 -2.47
N TYR A 45 3.94 8.35 -3.64
CA TYR A 45 2.53 8.48 -4.04
C TYR A 45 1.56 7.79 -3.08
N LEU A 46 2.03 6.80 -2.30
CA LEU A 46 1.21 6.10 -1.31
C LEU A 46 0.70 7.05 -0.21
N PHE A 47 1.43 8.14 0.07
CA PHE A 47 0.94 9.18 0.99
C PHE A 47 -0.20 10.00 0.37
N GLU A 48 -0.10 10.33 -0.92
CA GLU A 48 -1.20 11.01 -1.63
C GLU A 48 -2.44 10.11 -1.64
N GLU A 49 -2.28 8.83 -1.98
CA GLU A 49 -3.38 7.87 -1.95
C GLU A 49 -4.02 7.78 -0.55
N PHE A 50 -3.21 7.71 0.52
CA PHE A 50 -3.73 7.73 1.88
C PHE A 50 -4.55 9.01 2.17
N THR A 51 -4.06 10.18 1.75
CA THR A 51 -4.82 11.43 1.95
C THR A 51 -6.12 11.46 1.15
N THR A 52 -6.15 10.91 -0.06
CA THR A 52 -7.37 10.78 -0.86
C THR A 52 -8.41 9.94 -0.13
N LEU A 53 -8.01 8.78 0.43
CA LEU A 53 -8.93 7.95 1.21
C LEU A 53 -9.49 8.69 2.42
N MET A 54 -8.68 9.48 3.11
CA MET A 54 -9.14 10.30 4.24
C MET A 54 -10.17 11.38 3.82
N THR A 55 -10.10 11.87 2.58
CA THR A 55 -11.05 12.85 2.05
C THR A 55 -12.34 12.23 1.52
N GLU A 56 -12.29 11.01 0.98
CA GLU A 56 -13.46 10.33 0.42
C GLU A 56 -14.34 9.67 1.49
N VAL A 57 -13.75 9.30 2.63
CA VAL A 57 -14.44 8.66 3.76
C VAL A 57 -15.10 9.70 4.70
N ARG A 58 -15.17 10.97 4.28
CA ARG A 58 -15.81 12.05 5.05
C ARG A 58 -17.33 12.08 4.94
#